data_AF-A0A519U147-F1
#
_entry.id   AF-A0A519U147-F1
#
_cell.length_a   1.000
_cell.length_b   1.000
_cell.length_c   1.000
_cell.angle_alpha   90.00
_cell.angle_beta   90.00
_cell.angle_gamma   90.00
#
_symmetry.space_group_name_H-M   'P 1'
#
loop_
_entity.id
_entity.type
_entity.pdbx_description
1 polymer ?
#
loop_
_entity_poly.entity_id
_entity_poly.type
_entity_poly.pdbx_seq_one_letter_code
_entity_poly.pdbx_strand_id
1 'polypeptide(L)'
;MSDNQNGAGNGSGTAVNGAGSANDGRMATGESANTLTTRQGHPIYDNQNVRTVGSRGPTTLENYQFLEKISHFDRERIPERVVHARGAGAHGTFEAYGTVGDEDVTKYTRAKLFNTKGKETPVFVRFSSVIHGGHSPETLRDPRGFAVKFYTEDGNWDIVGNNLKVFFIRDAMKFPDLVHAFKPDPVTNRQDGGRIFDFISHHPEALHMITFLFSPWGIPASYREMEGSGVNTYKWVNQEGEAQLIKYHWIPQEGVRNLTQADAEKVQAKEFNHATADLFDNIKKGNFPKWELCVQMMPDGAHDE
;
A
#
# COMPACT_ATOMS: atom_id res chain seq x y z
N MET A 1 -13.09 -73.81 -17.08
CA MET A 1 -12.00 -73.60 -16.09
C MET A 1 -11.70 -72.12 -16.10
N SER A 2 -12.12 -71.48 -15.01
CA SER A 2 -11.90 -70.08 -14.68
C SER A 2 -10.40 -69.83 -14.47
N ASP A 3 -9.84 -68.79 -15.07
CA ASP A 3 -8.70 -68.11 -14.47
C ASP A 3 -9.03 -66.63 -14.28
N ASN A 4 -9.06 -66.33 -12.99
CA ASN A 4 -9.43 -65.10 -12.34
C ASN A 4 -8.15 -64.27 -12.23
N GLN A 5 -8.05 -63.17 -12.98
CA GLN A 5 -7.07 -62.11 -12.69
C GLN A 5 -7.80 -60.83 -12.30
N ASN A 6 -8.66 -60.93 -11.28
CA ASN A 6 -8.85 -59.83 -10.35
C ASN A 6 -7.59 -59.70 -9.49
N GLY A 7 -6.56 -59.08 -10.08
CA GLY A 7 -5.50 -58.46 -9.31
C GLY A 7 -6.02 -57.12 -8.80
N ALA A 8 -6.68 -57.14 -7.64
CA ALA A 8 -6.89 -55.95 -6.84
C ALA A 8 -5.52 -55.42 -6.43
N GLY A 9 -4.93 -54.57 -7.28
CA GLY A 9 -3.77 -53.79 -6.91
C GLY A 9 -4.18 -52.87 -5.79
N ASN A 10 -3.67 -53.13 -4.58
CA ASN A 10 -3.61 -52.18 -3.47
C ASN A 10 -2.68 -51.02 -3.83
N GLY A 11 -3.02 -50.29 -4.91
CA GLY A 11 -2.34 -49.07 -5.28
C GLY A 11 -2.81 -47.97 -4.33
N SER A 12 -1.98 -47.61 -3.37
CA SER A 12 -2.11 -46.39 -2.57
C SER A 12 -1.84 -45.11 -3.40
N GLY A 13 -1.92 -45.21 -4.73
CA GLY A 13 -1.59 -44.14 -5.66
C GLY A 13 -2.75 -43.16 -5.80
N THR A 14 -2.54 -41.94 -5.34
CA THR A 14 -3.42 -40.78 -5.58
C THR A 14 -3.19 -40.12 -6.95
N ALA A 15 -2.53 -40.82 -7.88
CA ALA A 15 -2.27 -40.27 -9.20
C ALA A 15 -3.56 -40.18 -10.02
N VAL A 16 -3.95 -38.95 -10.39
CA VAL A 16 -4.91 -38.73 -11.46
C VAL A 16 -4.31 -39.30 -12.74
N ASN A 17 -4.96 -40.29 -13.35
CA ASN A 17 -4.45 -40.91 -14.58
C ASN A 17 -4.56 -39.95 -15.79
N GLY A 18 -3.49 -39.85 -16.58
CA GLY A 18 -3.43 -39.09 -17.85
C GLY A 18 -2.85 -37.66 -17.74
N ALA A 19 -2.45 -37.07 -18.86
CA ALA A 19 -1.91 -35.70 -18.89
C ALA A 19 -2.99 -34.66 -18.52
N GLY A 20 -2.65 -33.73 -17.62
CA GLY A 20 -3.52 -32.64 -17.21
C GLY A 20 -3.35 -31.36 -18.03
N SER A 21 -4.30 -30.44 -17.89
CA SER A 21 -4.24 -29.06 -18.41
C SER A 21 -4.23 -28.05 -17.25
N ALA A 22 -4.01 -26.76 -17.55
CA ALA A 22 -4.05 -25.71 -16.53
C ALA A 22 -5.41 -25.57 -15.81
N ASN A 23 -6.49 -26.12 -16.38
CA ASN A 23 -7.83 -26.13 -15.80
C ASN A 23 -8.24 -27.52 -15.29
N ASP A 24 -7.29 -28.42 -15.09
CA ASP A 24 -7.57 -29.77 -14.63
C ASP A 24 -7.97 -29.77 -13.14
N GLY A 25 -9.26 -29.94 -12.89
CA GLY A 25 -9.84 -30.04 -11.55
C GLY A 25 -9.98 -31.48 -11.03
N ARG A 26 -9.39 -32.47 -11.71
CA ARG A 26 -9.43 -33.86 -11.25
C ARG A 26 -8.62 -33.98 -9.96
N MET A 27 -9.18 -34.66 -8.98
CA MET A 27 -8.55 -34.93 -7.69
C MET A 27 -8.44 -36.43 -7.48
N ALA A 28 -7.51 -36.85 -6.62
CA ALA A 28 -7.40 -38.25 -6.27
C ALA A 28 -8.61 -38.73 -5.45
N THR A 29 -8.78 -40.04 -5.37
CA THR A 29 -9.76 -40.65 -4.47
C THR A 29 -9.49 -40.23 -3.02
N GLY A 30 -10.47 -39.61 -2.37
CA GLY A 30 -10.38 -39.12 -0.99
C GLY A 30 -9.92 -37.67 -0.85
N GLU A 31 -9.63 -36.98 -1.96
CA GLU A 31 -9.34 -35.55 -1.96
C GLU A 31 -10.59 -34.70 -2.19
N SER A 32 -10.54 -33.46 -1.71
CA SER A 32 -11.55 -32.43 -1.93
C SER A 32 -10.86 -31.11 -2.27
N ALA A 33 -11.63 -30.11 -2.69
CA ALA A 33 -11.13 -28.77 -2.96
C ALA A 33 -10.40 -28.12 -1.77
N ASN A 34 -10.63 -28.61 -0.55
CA ASN A 34 -9.99 -28.12 0.67
C ASN A 34 -8.87 -29.05 1.19
N THR A 35 -8.47 -30.07 0.43
CA THR A 35 -7.31 -30.90 0.81
C THR A 35 -6.06 -30.04 0.84
N LEU A 36 -5.33 -30.07 1.98
CA LEU A 36 -4.05 -29.38 2.10
C LEU A 36 -3.01 -30.05 1.20
N THR A 37 -2.31 -29.25 0.40
CA THR A 37 -1.26 -29.72 -0.53
C THR A 37 0.05 -28.95 -0.34
N THR A 38 1.15 -29.53 -0.81
CA THR A 38 2.38 -28.82 -1.15
C THR A 38 2.15 -27.91 -2.36
N ARG A 39 3.08 -26.99 -2.64
CA ARG A 39 3.04 -26.17 -3.87
C ARG A 39 3.23 -26.97 -5.15
N GLN A 40 3.84 -28.15 -5.09
CA GLN A 40 3.89 -29.08 -6.22
C GLN A 40 2.57 -29.85 -6.43
N GLY A 41 1.57 -29.66 -5.58
CA GLY A 41 0.28 -30.34 -5.65
C GLY A 41 0.22 -31.68 -4.91
N HIS A 42 1.30 -32.11 -4.24
CA HIS A 42 1.27 -33.35 -3.43
C HIS A 42 0.37 -33.17 -2.19
N PRO A 43 -0.59 -34.06 -1.94
CA PRO A 43 -1.44 -34.03 -0.75
C PRO A 43 -0.65 -34.17 0.55
N ILE A 44 -1.06 -33.43 1.58
CA ILE A 44 -0.49 -33.50 2.93
C ILE A 44 -1.39 -34.36 3.82
N TYR A 45 -0.90 -35.54 4.19
CA TYR A 45 -1.61 -36.47 5.08
C TYR A 45 -1.34 -36.21 6.57
N ASP A 46 -0.17 -35.65 6.90
CA ASP A 46 0.20 -35.25 8.26
C ASP A 46 0.96 -33.91 8.18
N ASN A 47 0.40 -32.89 8.82
CA ASN A 47 0.98 -31.53 8.91
C ASN A 47 1.41 -31.18 10.35
N GLN A 48 1.39 -32.17 11.24
CA GLN A 48 1.70 -32.00 12.66
C GLN A 48 3.07 -32.59 13.00
N ASN A 49 3.51 -33.61 12.25
CA ASN A 49 4.74 -34.35 12.53
C ASN A 49 5.72 -34.30 11.35
N VAL A 50 7.01 -34.25 11.67
CA VAL A 50 8.12 -34.46 10.72
C VAL A 50 8.53 -35.93 10.70
N ARG A 51 9.05 -36.43 9.57
CA ARG A 51 9.53 -37.81 9.46
C ARG A 51 10.86 -37.97 10.21
N THR A 52 10.90 -38.95 11.10
CA THR A 52 12.01 -39.20 12.03
C THR A 52 12.38 -40.68 12.07
N VAL A 53 13.58 -41.01 12.57
CA VAL A 53 13.99 -42.41 12.83
C VAL A 53 13.39 -42.87 14.17
N GLY A 54 12.14 -43.34 14.12
CA GLY A 54 11.34 -43.68 15.31
C GLY A 54 10.72 -42.44 15.96
N SER A 55 9.70 -42.62 16.80
CA SER A 55 8.85 -41.52 17.29
C SER A 55 9.54 -40.44 18.14
N ARG A 56 10.79 -40.65 18.54
CA ARG A 56 11.62 -39.71 19.30
C ARG A 56 13.06 -39.59 18.75
N GLY A 57 13.29 -40.07 17.53
CA GLY A 57 14.60 -40.00 16.89
C GLY A 57 14.82 -38.69 16.14
N PRO A 58 16.01 -38.51 15.54
CA PRO A 58 16.31 -37.34 14.73
C PRO A 58 15.50 -37.33 13.42
N THR A 59 15.36 -36.15 12.83
CA THR A 59 14.77 -35.97 11.49
C THR A 59 15.69 -36.51 10.39
N THR A 60 15.11 -36.94 9.28
CA THR A 60 15.87 -37.33 8.07
C THR A 60 15.72 -36.27 6.97
N LEU A 61 16.50 -36.36 5.89
CA LEU A 61 16.31 -35.50 4.71
C LEU A 61 15.13 -35.94 3.83
N GLU A 62 14.51 -37.10 4.10
CA GLU A 62 13.31 -37.57 3.41
C GLU A 62 12.04 -36.86 3.92
N ASN A 63 12.11 -35.53 3.98
CA ASN A 63 11.13 -34.63 4.58
C ASN A 63 10.76 -33.50 3.60
N TYR A 64 10.46 -33.86 2.35
CA TYR A 64 10.19 -32.88 1.29
C TYR A 64 9.13 -31.85 1.69
N GLN A 65 8.00 -32.29 2.25
CA GLN A 65 6.90 -31.43 2.70
C GLN A 65 7.36 -30.38 3.72
N PHE A 66 8.19 -30.80 4.70
CA PHE A 66 8.77 -29.89 5.70
C PHE A 66 9.76 -28.92 5.05
N LEU A 67 10.68 -29.42 4.22
CA LEU A 67 11.71 -28.61 3.58
C LEU A 67 11.10 -27.56 2.65
N GLU A 68 10.09 -27.91 1.85
CA GLU A 68 9.37 -26.97 0.99
C GLU A 68 8.67 -25.88 1.82
N LYS A 69 7.91 -26.28 2.85
CA LYS A 69 7.14 -25.37 3.71
C LYS A 69 8.05 -24.37 4.42
N ILE A 70 9.13 -24.85 5.03
CA ILE A 70 10.07 -24.00 5.77
C ILE A 70 10.90 -23.14 4.82
N SER A 71 11.35 -23.69 3.69
CA SER A 71 12.09 -22.91 2.69
C SER A 71 11.30 -21.70 2.17
N HIS A 72 10.00 -21.86 1.95
CA HIS A 72 9.15 -20.72 1.59
C HIS A 72 8.92 -19.77 2.78
N PHE A 73 8.62 -20.30 3.96
CA PHE A 73 8.39 -19.50 5.17
C PHE A 73 9.58 -18.58 5.49
N ASP A 74 10.80 -19.10 5.44
CA ASP A 74 12.04 -18.36 5.70
C ASP A 74 12.29 -17.22 4.69
N ARG A 75 11.51 -17.18 3.59
CA ARG A 75 11.60 -16.19 2.51
C ARG A 75 10.34 -15.35 2.35
N GLU A 76 9.43 -15.37 3.33
CA GLU A 76 8.21 -14.54 3.28
C GLU A 76 8.50 -13.03 3.32
N ARG A 77 9.62 -12.62 3.93
CA ARG A 77 9.96 -11.20 4.06
C ARG A 77 10.73 -10.72 2.83
N ILE A 78 10.18 -9.70 2.19
CA ILE A 78 10.89 -8.86 1.21
C ILE A 78 11.33 -7.56 1.89
N PRO A 79 12.33 -6.84 1.36
CA PRO A 79 12.69 -5.52 1.88
C PRO A 79 11.46 -4.61 1.94
N GLU A 80 11.28 -3.93 3.08
CA GLU A 80 10.26 -2.89 3.18
C GLU A 80 10.62 -1.68 2.30
N ARG A 81 9.65 -0.79 2.08
CA ARG A 81 9.94 0.47 1.38
C ARG A 81 10.91 1.30 2.23
N VAL A 82 11.93 1.89 1.59
CA VAL A 82 12.94 2.72 2.28
C VAL A 82 12.31 3.88 3.07
N VAL A 83 11.21 4.43 2.54
CA VAL A 83 10.30 5.37 3.20
C VAL A 83 8.88 4.89 2.99
N HIS A 84 7.96 5.30 3.85
CA HIS A 84 6.55 4.89 3.79
C HIS A 84 6.34 3.38 3.97
N ALA A 85 7.14 2.75 4.84
CA ALA A 85 7.07 1.30 5.10
C ALA A 85 5.73 0.90 5.74
N ARG A 86 5.33 1.55 6.84
CA ARG A 86 4.04 1.34 7.50
C ARG A 86 2.89 1.96 6.70
N GLY A 87 1.83 1.20 6.43
CA GLY A 87 0.67 1.72 5.73
C GLY A 87 -0.47 0.73 5.52
N ALA A 88 -1.60 1.24 5.02
CA ALA A 88 -2.81 0.49 4.71
C ALA A 88 -3.25 0.75 3.27
N GLY A 89 -3.89 -0.22 2.62
CA GLY A 89 -4.35 -0.11 1.24
C GLY A 89 -5.83 -0.44 1.09
N ALA A 90 -6.47 0.19 0.11
CA ALA A 90 -7.85 -0.08 -0.26
C ALA A 90 -8.05 0.04 -1.78
N HIS A 91 -8.89 -0.82 -2.34
CA HIS A 91 -9.42 -0.65 -3.69
C HIS A 91 -10.63 0.28 -3.66
N GLY A 92 -10.89 0.94 -4.79
CA GLY A 92 -12.07 1.77 -4.96
C GLY A 92 -12.28 2.17 -6.42
N THR A 93 -13.09 3.20 -6.61
CA THR A 93 -13.41 3.75 -7.93
C THR A 93 -13.27 5.27 -7.89
N PHE A 94 -12.67 5.83 -8.94
CA PHE A 94 -12.73 7.26 -9.24
C PHE A 94 -13.85 7.50 -10.26
N GLU A 95 -14.74 8.44 -10.00
CA GLU A 95 -15.80 8.85 -10.92
C GLU A 95 -15.50 10.27 -11.44
N ALA A 96 -15.39 10.43 -12.75
CA ALA A 96 -15.11 11.72 -13.36
C ALA A 96 -16.37 12.58 -13.52
N TYR A 97 -16.24 13.89 -13.31
CA TYR A 97 -17.33 14.83 -13.56
C TYR A 97 -17.44 15.30 -15.02
N GLY A 98 -16.42 15.05 -15.85
CA GLY A 98 -16.36 15.59 -17.21
C GLY A 98 -15.97 17.08 -17.27
N THR A 99 -15.86 17.74 -16.11
CA THR A 99 -15.58 19.17 -16.01
C THR A 99 -14.50 19.47 -14.97
N VAL A 100 -13.92 20.66 -15.06
CA VAL A 100 -13.13 21.29 -14.00
C VAL A 100 -13.81 22.61 -13.67
N GLY A 101 -14.36 22.71 -12.46
CA GLY A 101 -15.34 23.77 -12.17
C GLY A 101 -16.53 23.64 -13.13
N ASP A 102 -16.84 24.72 -13.83
CA ASP A 102 -17.97 24.81 -14.76
C ASP A 102 -17.59 24.56 -16.23
N GLU A 103 -16.32 24.26 -16.52
CA GLU A 103 -15.83 24.11 -17.89
C GLU A 103 -15.50 22.66 -18.24
N ASP A 104 -15.68 22.30 -19.51
CA ASP A 104 -15.31 20.98 -20.03
C ASP A 104 -13.81 20.70 -19.81
N VAL A 105 -13.50 19.55 -19.21
CA VAL A 105 -12.13 19.18 -18.84
C VAL A 105 -11.20 19.01 -20.06
N THR A 106 -11.76 18.70 -21.23
CA THR A 106 -10.99 18.49 -22.47
C THR A 106 -10.29 19.75 -22.95
N LYS A 107 -10.78 20.94 -22.54
CA LYS A 107 -10.10 22.23 -22.75
C LYS A 107 -8.69 22.26 -22.13
N TYR A 108 -8.49 21.50 -21.05
CA TYR A 108 -7.26 21.54 -20.25
C TYR A 108 -6.41 20.29 -20.35
N THR A 109 -7.03 19.12 -20.52
CA THR A 109 -6.32 17.85 -20.57
C THR A 109 -6.99 16.86 -21.51
N ARG A 110 -6.18 16.14 -22.29
CA ARG A 110 -6.63 15.01 -23.11
C ARG A 110 -6.66 13.67 -22.37
N ALA A 111 -6.46 13.67 -21.05
CA ALA A 111 -6.44 12.45 -20.25
C ALA A 111 -7.82 11.80 -20.24
N LYS A 112 -7.93 10.60 -20.82
CA LYS A 112 -9.23 9.94 -21.08
C LYS A 112 -10.00 9.56 -19.83
N LEU A 113 -9.36 9.43 -18.68
CA LEU A 113 -10.10 9.11 -17.45
C LEU A 113 -11.05 10.24 -17.01
N PHE A 114 -10.85 11.47 -17.48
CA PHE A 114 -11.69 12.63 -17.12
C PHE A 114 -12.77 12.97 -18.14
N ASN A 115 -12.62 12.56 -19.41
CA ASN A 115 -13.33 13.14 -20.56
C ASN A 115 -14.85 12.88 -20.62
N THR A 116 -15.37 11.97 -19.79
CA THR A 116 -16.79 11.61 -19.79
C THR A 116 -17.34 11.69 -18.38
N LYS A 117 -18.40 12.47 -18.20
CA LYS A 117 -19.12 12.56 -16.92
C LYS A 117 -19.66 11.18 -16.52
N GLY A 118 -19.48 10.81 -15.25
CA GLY A 118 -19.85 9.51 -14.70
C GLY A 118 -18.93 8.37 -15.11
N LYS A 119 -17.81 8.65 -15.80
CA LYS A 119 -16.85 7.60 -16.15
C LYS A 119 -16.14 7.11 -14.89
N GLU A 120 -16.31 5.82 -14.62
CA GLU A 120 -15.63 5.14 -13.54
C GLU A 120 -14.26 4.62 -13.99
N THR A 121 -13.24 4.88 -13.18
CA THR A 121 -11.89 4.32 -13.33
C THR A 121 -11.53 3.57 -12.05
N PRO A 122 -11.22 2.27 -12.11
CA PRO A 122 -10.76 1.54 -10.94
C PRO A 122 -9.50 2.19 -10.35
N VAL A 123 -9.42 2.23 -9.02
CA VAL A 123 -8.25 2.74 -8.31
C VAL A 123 -7.78 1.80 -7.20
N PHE A 124 -6.50 1.90 -6.89
CA PHE A 124 -5.93 1.40 -5.65
C PHE A 124 -5.24 2.55 -4.91
N VAL A 125 -5.56 2.70 -3.63
CA VAL A 125 -4.97 3.72 -2.77
C VAL A 125 -4.12 3.06 -1.70
N ARG A 126 -2.94 3.62 -1.44
CA ARG A 126 -2.11 3.26 -0.28
C ARG A 126 -1.82 4.49 0.57
N PHE A 127 -2.27 4.41 1.82
CA PHE A 127 -1.93 5.36 2.87
C PHE A 127 -0.73 4.88 3.68
N SER A 128 0.02 5.79 4.30
CA SER A 128 1.22 5.43 5.07
C SER A 128 1.72 6.53 5.99
N SER A 129 2.52 6.19 7.00
CA SER A 129 3.50 7.11 7.59
C SER A 129 4.75 7.19 6.70
N VAL A 130 5.89 7.73 7.16
CA VAL A 130 7.09 7.94 6.33
C VAL A 130 8.33 7.27 6.91
N ILE A 131 8.77 7.66 8.11
CA ILE A 131 10.18 7.49 8.50
C ILE A 131 10.48 6.16 9.19
N HIS A 132 9.52 5.61 9.96
CA HIS A 132 9.69 4.36 10.70
C HIS A 132 9.28 3.13 9.86
N GLY A 133 9.67 1.93 10.32
CA GLY A 133 9.47 0.67 9.59
C GLY A 133 8.03 0.12 9.61
N GLY A 134 7.81 -1.03 8.96
CA GLY A 134 6.49 -1.57 8.62
C GLY A 134 5.50 -1.82 9.78
N HIS A 135 5.97 -1.93 11.02
CA HIS A 135 5.13 -2.12 12.21
C HIS A 135 5.24 -0.98 13.23
N SER A 136 5.68 0.20 12.81
CA SER A 136 5.70 1.38 13.68
C SER A 136 4.28 1.86 14.02
N PRO A 137 4.07 2.50 15.19
CA PRO A 137 2.78 3.10 15.53
C PRO A 137 2.31 4.17 14.54
N GLU A 138 1.04 4.11 14.15
CA GLU A 138 0.43 5.04 13.18
C GLU A 138 0.06 6.40 13.80
N THR A 139 0.21 6.54 15.12
CA THR A 139 0.01 7.78 15.90
C THR A 139 1.24 8.68 15.89
N LEU A 140 2.39 8.23 15.36
CA LEU A 140 3.61 9.03 15.34
C LEU A 140 3.44 10.28 14.46
N ARG A 141 4.07 11.37 14.88
CA ARG A 141 4.11 12.63 14.12
C ARG A 141 4.93 12.44 12.86
N ASP A 142 4.27 12.59 11.71
CA ASP A 142 4.87 12.34 10.40
C ASP A 142 3.95 12.93 9.31
N PRO A 143 4.42 13.30 8.11
CA PRO A 143 3.54 13.38 6.96
C PRO A 143 2.82 12.04 6.76
N ARG A 144 1.71 12.05 6.04
CA ARG A 144 1.02 10.83 5.63
C ARG A 144 1.08 10.70 4.12
N GLY A 145 1.57 9.56 3.63
CA GLY A 145 1.50 9.23 2.21
C GLY A 145 0.05 8.99 1.79
N PHE A 146 -0.31 9.49 0.62
CA PHE A 146 -1.62 9.31 -0.02
C PHE A 146 -1.36 9.05 -1.51
N ALA A 147 -1.01 7.80 -1.83
CA ALA A 147 -0.70 7.40 -3.20
C ALA A 147 -1.93 6.75 -3.86
N VAL A 148 -2.35 7.29 -5.00
CA VAL A 148 -3.49 6.79 -5.78
C VAL A 148 -2.99 6.28 -7.13
N LYS A 149 -3.27 5.02 -7.42
CA LYS A 149 -3.05 4.39 -8.73
C LYS A 149 -4.38 4.28 -9.46
N PHE A 150 -4.46 4.85 -10.65
CA PHE A 150 -5.59 4.77 -11.57
C PHE A 150 -5.30 3.75 -12.66
N TYR A 151 -6.21 2.80 -12.85
CA TYR A 151 -6.12 1.79 -13.91
C TYR A 151 -6.87 2.30 -15.15
N THR A 152 -6.22 3.20 -15.91
CA THR A 152 -6.85 3.84 -17.07
C THR A 152 -6.68 3.01 -18.34
N GLU A 153 -7.46 3.33 -19.37
CA GLU A 153 -7.34 2.70 -20.70
C GLU A 153 -6.03 3.05 -21.43
N ASP A 154 -5.33 4.13 -21.03
CA ASP A 154 -4.03 4.53 -21.57
C ASP A 154 -2.86 4.04 -20.69
N GLY A 155 -3.13 3.10 -19.78
CA GLY A 155 -2.17 2.57 -18.82
C GLY A 155 -2.38 3.11 -17.41
N ASN A 156 -1.48 2.73 -16.51
CA ASN A 156 -1.57 3.16 -15.11
C ASN A 156 -1.10 4.59 -14.94
N TRP A 157 -1.86 5.38 -14.20
CA TRP A 157 -1.45 6.71 -13.75
C TRP A 157 -1.32 6.73 -12.23
N ASP A 158 -0.17 7.19 -11.73
CA ASP A 158 0.12 7.25 -10.30
C ASP A 158 0.22 8.71 -9.84
N ILE A 159 -0.70 9.13 -8.96
CA ILE A 159 -0.55 10.36 -8.18
C ILE A 159 0.03 9.97 -6.84
N VAL A 160 1.36 10.09 -6.71
CA VAL A 160 2.09 9.74 -5.49
C VAL A 160 2.15 10.97 -4.57
N GLY A 161 1.07 11.17 -3.82
CA GLY A 161 0.88 12.35 -2.98
C GLY A 161 1.16 12.15 -1.49
N ASN A 162 1.01 13.23 -0.75
CA ASN A 162 0.97 13.28 0.72
C ASN A 162 -0.28 14.03 1.20
N ASN A 163 -0.58 13.95 2.50
CA ASN A 163 -1.65 14.75 3.11
C ASN A 163 -1.37 16.27 3.08
N LEU A 164 -0.13 16.65 3.38
CA LEU A 164 0.34 18.04 3.42
C LEU A 164 0.74 18.54 2.01
N LYS A 165 0.51 19.83 1.75
CA LYS A 165 0.58 20.43 0.40
C LYS A 165 1.99 20.80 -0.07
N VAL A 166 2.94 20.80 0.84
CA VAL A 166 4.34 21.20 0.61
C VAL A 166 5.28 20.12 1.14
N PHE A 167 6.58 20.31 0.94
CA PHE A 167 7.61 19.38 1.39
C PHE A 167 8.77 20.12 2.06
N PHE A 168 9.65 19.38 2.74
CA PHE A 168 10.77 19.95 3.51
C PHE A 168 11.84 20.57 2.62
N ILE A 169 12.02 20.06 1.41
CA ILE A 169 13.11 20.42 0.51
C ILE A 169 12.55 20.72 -0.87
N ARG A 170 13.27 21.56 -1.62
CA ARG A 170 12.96 21.92 -3.01
C ARG A 170 13.94 21.32 -4.03
N ASP A 171 14.94 20.58 -3.56
CA ASP A 171 15.94 19.90 -4.39
C ASP A 171 16.05 18.43 -3.97
N ALA A 172 15.88 17.51 -4.91
CA ALA A 172 15.87 16.07 -4.68
C ALA A 172 17.22 15.52 -4.20
N MET A 173 18.34 16.22 -4.47
CA MET A 173 19.67 15.81 -4.01
C MET A 173 19.72 15.68 -2.47
N LYS A 174 18.96 16.51 -1.75
CA LYS A 174 18.91 16.53 -0.28
C LYS A 174 17.98 15.47 0.32
N PHE A 175 17.27 14.69 -0.50
CA PHE A 175 16.26 13.75 -0.02
C PHE A 175 16.84 12.65 0.88
N PRO A 176 17.97 11.99 0.54
CA PRO A 176 18.58 11.01 1.43
C PRO A 176 19.03 11.61 2.77
N ASP A 177 19.57 12.84 2.76
CA ASP A 177 20.02 13.54 3.97
C ASP A 177 18.84 13.85 4.90
N LEU A 178 17.74 14.38 4.35
CA LEU A 178 16.49 14.60 5.07
C LEU A 178 15.99 13.29 5.71
N VAL A 179 15.90 12.22 4.91
CA VAL A 179 15.39 10.92 5.38
C VAL A 179 16.28 10.35 6.48
N HIS A 180 17.61 10.42 6.34
CA HIS A 180 18.54 9.95 7.35
C HIS A 180 18.48 10.78 8.64
N ALA A 181 18.31 12.11 8.55
CA ALA A 181 18.17 12.99 9.70
C ALA A 181 16.90 12.67 10.51
N PHE A 182 15.81 12.30 9.83
CA PHE A 182 14.53 12.01 10.49
C PHE A 182 14.39 10.56 10.97
N LYS A 183 15.02 9.60 10.29
CA LYS A 183 15.04 8.19 10.71
C LYS A 183 15.77 7.98 12.04
N PRO A 184 15.54 6.84 12.72
CA PRO A 184 16.29 6.46 13.92
C PRO A 184 17.80 6.59 13.73
N ASP A 185 18.46 7.07 14.78
CA ASP A 185 19.90 7.27 14.83
C ASP A 185 20.66 5.94 14.62
N PRO A 186 21.70 5.91 13.77
CA PRO A 186 22.40 4.67 13.45
C PRO A 186 23.18 4.05 14.61
N VAL A 187 23.41 4.79 15.70
CA VAL A 187 24.13 4.30 16.88
C VAL A 187 23.16 3.70 17.91
N THR A 188 22.04 4.38 18.12
CA THR A 188 21.08 4.04 19.20
C THR A 188 19.81 3.37 18.71
N ASN A 189 19.53 3.42 17.41
CA ASN A 189 18.28 3.01 16.77
C ASN A 189 17.04 3.68 17.41
N ARG A 190 17.19 4.93 17.86
CA ARG A 190 16.12 5.76 18.43
C ARG A 190 15.95 7.02 17.60
N GLN A 191 14.72 7.51 17.45
CA GLN A 191 14.50 8.82 16.85
C GLN A 191 15.11 9.90 17.76
N ASP A 192 15.85 10.82 17.18
CA ASP A 192 16.51 11.91 17.90
C ASP A 192 16.07 13.27 17.31
N GLY A 193 15.42 14.08 18.15
CA GLY A 193 15.01 15.43 17.78
C GLY A 193 16.20 16.35 17.46
N GLY A 194 17.36 16.14 18.08
CA GLY A 194 18.58 16.88 17.79
C GLY A 194 19.01 16.73 16.34
N ARG A 195 19.00 15.50 15.81
CA ARG A 195 19.34 15.20 14.40
C ARG A 195 18.35 15.82 13.42
N ILE A 196 17.06 15.79 13.74
CA ILE A 196 16.00 16.43 12.94
C ILE A 196 16.27 17.93 12.87
N PHE A 197 16.41 18.60 14.01
CA PHE A 197 16.54 20.06 14.04
C PHE A 197 17.91 20.56 13.61
N ASP A 198 18.97 19.75 13.70
CA ASP A 198 20.26 20.05 13.08
C ASP A 198 20.10 20.20 11.56
N PHE A 199 19.49 19.22 10.88
CA PHE A 199 19.18 19.33 9.45
C PHE A 199 18.32 20.56 9.15
N ILE A 200 17.20 20.74 9.87
CA ILE A 200 16.26 21.85 9.61
C ILE A 200 16.92 23.22 9.82
N SER A 201 17.81 23.38 10.81
CA SER A 201 18.49 24.65 11.08
C SER A 201 19.41 25.12 9.94
N HIS A 202 19.92 24.18 9.13
CA HIS A 202 20.74 24.47 7.94
C HIS A 202 19.93 24.55 6.64
N HIS A 203 18.62 24.29 6.71
CA HIS A 203 17.72 24.15 5.56
C HIS A 203 16.45 25.00 5.76
N PRO A 204 16.55 26.34 5.71
CA PRO A 204 15.42 27.23 5.99
C PRO A 204 14.25 27.06 5.03
N GLU A 205 14.45 26.47 3.83
CA GLU A 205 13.35 26.10 2.94
C GLU A 205 12.35 25.11 3.58
N ALA A 206 12.75 24.39 4.63
CA ALA A 206 11.91 23.44 5.35
C ALA A 206 10.95 24.08 6.35
N LEU A 207 11.08 25.39 6.63
CA LEU A 207 10.32 26.07 7.68
C LEU A 207 8.80 26.06 7.44
N HIS A 208 8.36 26.09 6.19
CA HIS A 208 6.94 25.97 5.87
C HIS A 208 6.42 24.57 6.26
N MET A 209 7.14 23.52 5.89
CA MET A 209 6.76 22.14 6.19
C MET A 209 6.86 21.81 7.68
N ILE A 210 7.88 22.30 8.38
CA ILE A 210 8.04 22.02 9.82
C ILE A 210 6.91 22.67 10.64
N THR A 211 6.42 23.83 10.22
CA THR A 211 5.24 24.50 10.80
C THR A 211 4.01 23.61 10.68
N PHE A 212 3.75 23.00 9.52
CA PHE A 212 2.68 22.03 9.35
C PHE A 212 2.90 20.77 10.20
N LEU A 213 4.09 20.17 10.14
CA LEU A 213 4.39 18.91 10.80
C LEU A 213 4.24 19.01 12.32
N PHE A 214 4.65 20.10 12.95
CA PHE A 214 4.56 20.29 14.40
C PHE A 214 3.23 20.90 14.87
N SER A 215 2.35 21.31 13.94
CA SER A 215 0.94 21.57 14.23
C SER A 215 0.14 20.26 14.45
N PRO A 216 -1.16 20.31 14.81
CA PRO A 216 -2.00 19.11 14.84
C PRO A 216 -2.05 18.33 13.51
N TRP A 217 -1.82 18.99 12.38
CA TRP A 217 -1.82 18.35 11.04
C TRP A 217 -0.75 17.28 10.85
N GLY A 218 0.28 17.24 11.70
CA GLY A 218 1.29 16.18 11.69
C GLY A 218 0.82 14.85 12.30
N ILE A 219 -0.37 14.80 12.89
CA ILE A 219 -0.97 13.56 13.41
C ILE A 219 -2.46 13.51 13.02
N PRO A 220 -2.80 13.14 11.76
CA PRO A 220 -4.18 12.89 11.39
C PRO A 220 -4.80 11.78 12.26
N ALA A 221 -6.07 11.91 12.62
CA ALA A 221 -6.73 10.97 13.52
C ALA A 221 -7.11 9.64 12.87
N SER A 222 -7.24 9.64 11.54
CA SER A 222 -7.39 8.45 10.71
C SER A 222 -6.97 8.78 9.29
N TYR A 223 -6.83 7.77 8.43
CA TYR A 223 -6.59 8.01 7.00
C TYR A 223 -7.83 8.57 6.28
N ARG A 224 -9.05 8.33 6.78
CA ARG A 224 -10.29 8.78 6.16
C ARG A 224 -10.54 10.27 6.37
N GLU A 225 -10.09 10.80 7.51
CA GLU A 225 -10.32 12.18 7.94
C GLU A 225 -9.09 13.08 7.69
N MET A 226 -8.33 12.79 6.64
CA MET A 226 -7.18 13.60 6.23
C MET A 226 -7.29 14.02 4.78
N GLU A 227 -6.73 15.18 4.48
CA GLU A 227 -6.57 15.63 3.10
C GLU A 227 -5.52 14.80 2.35
N GLY A 228 -5.52 14.95 1.03
CA GLY A 228 -4.42 14.52 0.16
C GLY A 228 -4.02 15.65 -0.79
N SER A 229 -2.84 15.52 -1.38
CA SER A 229 -2.34 16.46 -2.39
C SER A 229 -1.20 15.85 -3.19
N GLY A 230 -1.06 16.31 -4.43
CA GLY A 230 0.05 15.91 -5.30
C GLY A 230 1.41 16.50 -4.88
N VAL A 231 1.44 17.47 -3.95
CA VAL A 231 2.60 18.24 -3.49
C VAL A 231 3.30 19.03 -4.61
N ASN A 232 3.84 18.35 -5.61
CA ASN A 232 4.51 18.92 -6.77
C ASN A 232 3.51 19.62 -7.71
N THR A 233 4.08 20.49 -8.56
CA THR A 233 3.35 21.05 -9.71
C THR A 233 3.51 20.11 -10.89
N TYR A 234 2.41 19.80 -11.56
CA TYR A 234 2.36 18.97 -12.76
C TYR A 234 1.97 19.82 -13.96
N LYS A 235 1.93 19.21 -15.15
CA LYS A 235 1.33 19.81 -16.35
C LYS A 235 0.18 18.96 -16.85
N TRP A 236 -0.92 19.63 -17.17
CA TRP A 236 -1.97 19.10 -18.03
C TRP A 236 -1.80 19.64 -19.44
N VAL A 237 -2.10 18.80 -20.43
CA VAL A 237 -1.95 19.14 -21.84
C VAL A 237 -3.21 18.72 -22.58
N ASN A 238 -3.85 19.65 -23.28
CA ASN A 238 -5.07 19.40 -24.05
C ASN A 238 -4.78 18.72 -25.41
N GLN A 239 -5.77 18.66 -26.29
CA GLN A 239 -5.65 18.00 -27.59
C GLN A 239 -4.80 18.82 -28.59
N GLU A 240 -4.80 20.14 -28.43
CA GLU A 240 -4.07 21.12 -29.22
C GLU A 240 -2.59 21.21 -28.81
N GLY A 241 -2.22 20.60 -27.68
CA GLY A 241 -0.85 20.61 -27.16
C GLY A 241 -0.55 21.77 -26.20
N GLU A 242 -1.57 22.54 -25.81
CA GLU A 242 -1.43 23.64 -24.86
C GLU A 242 -1.32 23.11 -23.44
N ALA A 243 -0.43 23.71 -22.64
CA ALA A 243 -0.12 23.25 -21.30
C ALA A 243 -0.62 24.21 -20.22
N GLN A 244 -1.07 23.64 -19.10
CA GLN A 244 -1.38 24.36 -17.87
C GLN A 244 -0.60 23.73 -16.71
N LEU A 245 -0.02 24.55 -15.85
CA LEU A 245 0.54 24.11 -14.58
C LEU A 245 -0.61 23.77 -13.61
N ILE A 246 -0.50 22.66 -12.89
CA ILE A 246 -1.57 22.18 -12.02
C ILE A 246 -1.09 21.66 -10.66
N LYS A 247 -1.96 21.77 -9.64
CA LYS A 247 -1.84 21.13 -8.33
C LYS A 247 -3.06 20.24 -8.05
N TYR A 248 -2.82 19.02 -7.59
CA TYR A 248 -3.88 18.10 -7.14
C TYR A 248 -4.17 18.25 -5.65
N HIS A 249 -5.45 18.21 -5.30
CA HIS A 249 -5.94 18.21 -3.93
C HIS A 249 -7.04 17.16 -3.76
N TRP A 250 -6.98 16.40 -2.67
CA TRP A 250 -8.01 15.45 -2.26
C TRP A 250 -8.68 15.98 -1.00
N ILE A 251 -9.95 16.36 -1.10
CA ILE A 251 -10.71 16.94 0.02
C ILE A 251 -11.61 15.85 0.62
N PRO A 252 -11.41 15.45 1.90
CA PRO A 252 -12.18 14.37 2.51
C PRO A 252 -13.62 14.80 2.72
N GLN A 253 -14.59 13.99 2.28
CA GLN A 253 -16.00 14.25 2.52
C GLN A 253 -16.38 13.99 3.99
N GLU A 254 -15.61 13.18 4.70
CA GLU A 254 -15.73 12.94 6.15
C GLU A 254 -15.26 14.13 7.00
N GLY A 255 -14.66 15.14 6.37
CA GLY A 255 -14.02 16.27 7.05
C GLY A 255 -12.60 15.95 7.52
N VAL A 256 -11.99 16.92 8.20
CA VAL A 256 -10.61 16.80 8.71
C VAL A 256 -10.61 16.67 10.22
N ARG A 257 -9.90 15.66 10.73
CA ARG A 257 -9.69 15.46 12.17
C ARG A 257 -8.25 15.09 12.48
N ASN A 258 -7.70 15.76 13.48
CA ASN A 258 -6.32 15.57 13.94
C ASN A 258 -6.29 15.14 15.41
N LEU A 259 -5.19 14.52 15.82
CA LEU A 259 -4.89 14.22 17.22
C LEU A 259 -3.93 15.25 17.79
N THR A 260 -4.19 15.67 19.03
CA THR A 260 -3.14 16.29 19.82
C THR A 260 -2.10 15.24 20.22
N GLN A 261 -0.92 15.69 20.65
CA GLN A 261 0.11 14.77 21.14
C GLN A 261 -0.40 13.88 22.29
N ALA A 262 -1.15 14.45 23.23
CA ALA A 262 -1.71 13.72 24.36
C ALA A 262 -2.78 12.69 23.94
N ASP A 263 -3.56 12.97 22.90
CA ASP A 263 -4.54 12.01 22.38
C ASP A 263 -3.83 10.87 21.62
N ALA A 264 -2.82 11.20 20.82
CA ALA A 264 -2.00 10.24 20.11
C ALA A 264 -1.34 9.24 21.07
N GLU A 265 -0.79 9.71 22.19
CA GLU A 265 -0.18 8.86 23.23
C GLU A 265 -1.20 7.91 23.88
N LYS A 266 -2.42 8.39 24.18
CA LYS A 266 -3.50 7.56 24.73
C LYS A 266 -3.94 6.47 23.77
N VAL A 267 -4.03 6.78 22.47
CA VAL A 267 -4.36 5.80 21.43
C VAL A 267 -3.23 4.78 21.31
N GLN A 268 -1.99 5.25 21.18
CA GLN A 268 -0.80 4.43 21.00
C GLN A 268 -0.60 3.41 22.13
N ALA A 269 -0.93 3.78 23.37
CA ALA A 269 -0.85 2.89 24.52
C ALA A 269 -1.79 1.66 24.43
N LYS A 270 -2.81 1.72 23.58
CA LYS A 270 -3.82 0.65 23.42
C LYS A 270 -3.73 -0.02 22.05
N GLU A 271 -3.44 0.74 21.01
CA GLU A 271 -3.44 0.27 19.63
C GLU A 271 -2.48 1.09 18.77
N PHE A 272 -1.47 0.42 18.22
CA PHE A 272 -0.49 1.04 17.32
C PHE A 272 -0.89 0.94 15.84
N ASN A 273 -1.97 0.20 15.53
CA ASN A 273 -2.56 -0.03 14.21
C ASN A 273 -3.87 0.74 13.97
N HIS A 274 -4.15 1.78 14.76
CA HIS A 274 -5.47 2.40 14.83
C HIS A 274 -5.99 2.93 13.47
N ALA A 275 -5.12 3.51 12.64
CA ALA A 275 -5.51 4.08 11.35
C ALA A 275 -5.77 2.99 10.30
N THR A 276 -4.98 1.91 10.33
CA THR A 276 -5.23 0.71 9.51
C THR A 276 -6.55 0.05 9.91
N ALA A 277 -6.79 -0.14 11.21
CA ALA A 277 -8.02 -0.73 11.73
C ALA A 277 -9.26 0.12 11.38
N ASP A 278 -9.17 1.44 11.56
CA ASP A 278 -10.25 2.37 11.20
C ASP A 278 -10.65 2.26 9.72
N LEU A 279 -9.67 2.26 8.81
CA LEU A 279 -9.95 2.13 7.37
C LEU A 279 -10.64 0.80 7.05
N PHE A 280 -10.08 -0.31 7.54
CA PHE A 280 -10.61 -1.65 7.28
C PHE A 280 -12.02 -1.83 7.85
N ASP A 281 -12.24 -1.44 9.10
CA ASP A 281 -13.51 -1.65 9.79
C ASP A 281 -14.63 -0.80 9.19
N ASN A 282 -14.33 0.43 8.74
CA ASN A 282 -15.33 1.27 8.07
C ASN A 282 -15.70 0.71 6.70
N ILE A 283 -14.73 0.30 5.88
CA ILE A 283 -15.01 -0.33 4.58
C ILE A 283 -15.83 -1.62 4.77
N LYS A 284 -15.46 -2.46 5.75
CA LYS A 284 -16.18 -3.70 6.06
C LYS A 284 -17.64 -3.45 6.48
N LYS A 285 -17.92 -2.31 7.13
CA LYS A 285 -19.27 -1.90 7.55
C LYS A 285 -20.07 -1.18 6.46
N GLY A 286 -19.49 -0.95 5.28
CA GLY A 286 -20.13 -0.18 4.19
C GLY A 286 -20.00 1.34 4.33
N ASN A 287 -19.22 1.83 5.29
CA ASN A 287 -18.91 3.25 5.48
C ASN A 287 -17.71 3.63 4.59
N PHE A 288 -17.91 3.67 3.28
CA PHE A 288 -16.82 3.91 2.32
C PHE A 288 -16.35 5.37 2.39
N PRO A 289 -15.05 5.61 2.68
CA PRO A 289 -14.52 6.97 2.69
C PRO A 289 -14.46 7.57 1.28
N LYS A 290 -14.68 8.88 1.16
CA LYS A 290 -14.71 9.58 -0.13
C LYS A 290 -13.88 10.85 -0.10
N TRP A 291 -13.22 11.13 -1.21
CA TRP A 291 -12.51 12.39 -1.43
C TRP A 291 -12.93 13.03 -2.73
N GLU A 292 -13.09 14.35 -2.70
CA GLU A 292 -13.24 15.16 -3.90
C GLU A 292 -11.85 15.45 -4.49
N LEU A 293 -11.66 15.14 -5.77
CA LEU A 293 -10.44 15.50 -6.49
C LEU A 293 -10.57 16.92 -7.05
N CYS A 294 -9.91 17.87 -6.40
CA CYS A 294 -9.82 19.23 -6.89
C CYS A 294 -8.48 19.47 -7.60
N VAL A 295 -8.50 20.39 -8.57
CA VAL A 295 -7.30 20.86 -9.26
C VAL A 295 -7.23 22.39 -9.19
N GLN A 296 -6.05 22.93 -8.88
CA GLN A 296 -5.76 24.33 -9.13
C GLN A 296 -4.98 24.43 -10.44
N MET A 297 -5.31 25.41 -11.27
CA MET A 297 -4.70 25.64 -12.57
C MET A 297 -4.02 27.00 -12.62
N MET A 298 -2.92 27.07 -13.35
CA MET A 298 -2.16 28.28 -13.60
C MET A 298 -1.59 28.21 -15.03
N PRO A 299 -1.68 29.30 -15.83
CA PRO A 299 -1.03 29.36 -17.14
C PRO A 299 0.44 28.94 -17.06
N ASP A 300 0.98 28.31 -18.10
CA ASP A 300 2.41 28.04 -18.15
C ASP A 300 3.18 29.35 -18.38
N GLY A 301 4.25 29.60 -17.62
CA GLY A 301 5.00 30.85 -17.67
C GLY A 301 5.86 31.10 -16.44
N ALA A 302 6.67 32.18 -16.49
CA ALA A 302 7.56 32.56 -15.40
C ALA A 302 6.83 33.15 -14.18
N HIS A 303 5.70 33.84 -14.41
CA HIS A 303 4.91 34.54 -13.38
C HIS A 303 5.78 35.41 -12.48
N ASP A 304 6.41 36.43 -13.07
CA ASP A 304 7.24 37.39 -12.34
C ASP A 304 6.43 38.05 -11.20
N GLU A 305 7.05 38.18 -10.02
CA GLU A 305 6.47 38.78 -8.80
C GLU A 305 6.26 40.30 -8.90
#